data_AF-A0A957EXC6-F1
#
_entry.id   AF-A0A957EXC6-F1
#
_cell.length_a   1.000
_cell.length_b   1.000
_cell.length_c   1.000
_cell.angle_alpha   90.00
_cell.angle_beta   90.00
_cell.angle_gamma   90.00
#
_symmetry.space_group_name_H-M   'P 1'
#
loop_
_entity.id
_entity.type
_entity.pdbx_description
1 polymer ?
#
loop_
_entity_poly.entity_id
_entity_poly.type
_entity_poly.pdbx_seq_one_letter_code
_entity_poly.pdbx_strand_id
1 'polypeptide(L)'
;MSNIDPKFPLIDLHRHLDGSVRLTTILDLGRQHGLPLPGWTVEDLRPFVQVSEPQPGLLAFFEKFKWQTGVLVDEAACYRVAYENVEDAKNEGIDYIELRFSPWFMAEANGLNPAGVVE
;
A
#
# COMPACT_ATOMS: atom_id res chain seq x y z
N MET A 1 -21.74 -12.52 12.67
CA MET A 1 -22.61 -11.48 12.09
C MET A 1 -21.75 -10.23 11.94
N SER A 2 -21.82 -9.52 10.81
CA SER A 2 -21.07 -8.27 10.63
C SER A 2 -21.58 -7.22 11.63
N ASN A 3 -20.67 -6.41 12.19
CA ASN A 3 -21.02 -5.28 13.06
C ASN A 3 -21.41 -4.01 12.25
N ILE A 4 -21.50 -4.12 10.93
CA ILE A 4 -21.83 -3.03 10.00
C ILE A 4 -23.32 -3.14 9.62
N ASP A 5 -24.07 -2.04 9.76
CA ASP A 5 -25.49 -1.98 9.37
C ASP A 5 -25.61 -1.77 7.83
N PRO A 6 -26.15 -2.76 7.08
CA PRO A 6 -26.22 -2.68 5.62
C PRO A 6 -27.26 -1.65 5.11
N LYS A 7 -28.00 -0.99 5.99
CA LYS A 7 -28.95 0.07 5.60
C LYS A 7 -28.27 1.41 5.34
N PHE A 8 -27.02 1.59 5.75
CA PHE A 8 -26.26 2.82 5.60
C PHE A 8 -25.00 2.58 4.78
N PRO A 9 -24.54 3.58 3.98
CA PRO A 9 -23.26 3.49 3.30
C PRO A 9 -22.11 3.32 4.28
N LEU A 10 -21.22 2.35 4.02
CA LEU A 10 -19.93 2.23 4.69
C LEU A 10 -18.91 3.12 4.01
N ILE A 11 -18.25 3.98 4.78
CA ILE A 11 -17.41 5.06 4.28
C ILE A 11 -16.03 4.98 4.96
N ASP A 12 -14.95 5.07 4.18
CA ASP A 12 -13.59 5.23 4.69
C ASP A 12 -12.96 6.53 4.15
N LEU A 13 -12.79 7.51 5.04
CA LEU A 13 -12.30 8.85 4.69
C LEU A 13 -10.80 9.04 4.96
N HIS A 14 -10.15 8.05 5.61
CA HIS A 14 -8.75 8.13 6.00
C HIS A 14 -8.05 6.83 5.65
N ARG A 15 -7.88 6.62 4.35
CA ARG A 15 -7.12 5.47 3.81
C ARG A 15 -5.93 5.95 3.01
N HIS A 16 -4.74 5.55 3.46
CA HIS A 16 -3.49 5.82 2.75
C HIS A 16 -3.32 4.77 1.67
N LEU A 17 -3.37 5.17 0.40
CA LEU A 17 -3.16 4.28 -0.75
C LEU A 17 -1.73 3.73 -0.73
N ASP A 18 -0.75 4.59 -0.49
CA ASP A 18 0.68 4.29 -0.39
C ASP A 18 1.07 3.53 0.89
N GLY A 19 0.15 3.41 1.84
CA GLY A 19 0.24 2.53 3.01
C GLY A 19 -0.61 1.26 2.92
N SER A 20 -1.26 1.03 1.77
CA SER A 20 -2.18 -0.09 1.54
C SER A 20 -1.74 -0.91 0.33
N VAL A 21 -0.50 -1.40 0.36
CA VAL A 21 0.07 -2.23 -0.70
C VAL A 21 0.01 -3.71 -0.31
N ARG A 22 -0.60 -4.55 -1.16
CA ARG A 22 -0.68 -5.99 -0.92
C ARG A 22 0.72 -6.61 -0.87
N LEU A 23 0.96 -7.52 0.08
CA LEU A 23 2.23 -8.27 0.16
C LEU A 23 2.55 -9.03 -1.13
N THR A 24 1.52 -9.58 -1.78
CA THR A 24 1.67 -10.26 -3.08
C THR A 24 2.12 -9.29 -4.17
N THR A 25 1.61 -8.07 -4.19
CA THR A 25 2.03 -7.04 -5.15
C THR A 25 3.47 -6.61 -4.95
N ILE A 26 3.92 -6.46 -3.69
CA ILE A 26 5.33 -6.20 -3.37
C ILE A 26 6.22 -7.33 -3.91
N LEU A 27 5.84 -8.59 -3.68
CA LEU A 27 6.58 -9.74 -4.18
C LEU A 27 6.59 -9.79 -5.72
N ASP A 28 5.46 -9.52 -6.37
CA ASP A 28 5.33 -9.55 -7.82
C ASP A 28 6.19 -8.47 -8.48
N LEU A 29 6.09 -7.22 -8.02
CA LEU A 29 6.91 -6.11 -8.51
C LEU A 29 8.39 -6.35 -8.20
N GLY A 30 8.71 -6.88 -7.02
CA GLY A 30 10.07 -7.26 -6.66
C GLY A 30 10.67 -8.30 -7.62
N ARG A 31 9.90 -9.32 -8.02
CA ARG A 31 10.33 -10.32 -9.01
C ARG A 31 10.47 -9.70 -10.40
N GLN A 32 9.46 -8.94 -10.83
CA GLN A 32 9.40 -8.32 -12.15
C GLN A 32 10.59 -7.39 -12.41
N HIS A 33 11.00 -6.63 -11.40
CA HIS A 33 12.06 -5.62 -11.52
C HIS A 33 13.38 -6.04 -10.86
N GLY A 34 13.49 -7.28 -10.36
CA GLY A 34 14.71 -7.80 -9.75
C GLY A 34 15.15 -7.07 -8.47
N LEU A 35 14.21 -6.60 -7.67
CA LEU A 35 14.48 -5.83 -6.45
C LEU A 35 14.92 -6.73 -5.29
N PRO A 36 15.86 -6.29 -4.45
CA PRO A 36 16.29 -7.06 -3.29
C PRO A 36 15.24 -6.99 -2.18
N LEU A 37 14.37 -8.00 -2.06
CA LEU A 37 13.39 -8.12 -0.98
C LEU A 37 13.93 -8.92 0.22
N PRO A 38 13.44 -8.67 1.45
CA PRO A 38 13.87 -9.40 2.66
C PRO A 38 13.23 -10.80 2.77
N GLY A 39 12.31 -11.14 1.87
CA GLY A 39 11.62 -12.42 1.81
C GLY A 39 10.93 -12.59 0.45
N TRP A 40 10.72 -13.85 0.03
CA TRP A 40 10.15 -14.18 -1.29
C TRP A 40 8.84 -14.98 -1.21
N THR A 41 8.32 -15.16 0.00
CA THR A 41 6.97 -15.66 0.29
C THR A 41 6.21 -14.59 1.07
N VAL A 42 4.88 -14.72 1.16
CA VAL A 42 4.06 -13.76 1.91
C VAL A 42 4.44 -13.82 3.40
N GLU A 43 4.68 -15.02 3.91
CA GLU A 43 5.06 -15.30 5.29
C GLU A 43 6.42 -14.69 5.64
N ASP A 44 7.41 -14.83 4.77
CA ASP A 44 8.75 -14.27 4.99
C ASP A 44 8.77 -12.74 4.91
N LEU A 45 7.95 -12.17 4.01
CA LEU A 45 7.90 -10.72 3.81
C LEU A 45 7.11 -9.99 4.90
N ARG A 46 6.03 -10.60 5.40
CA ARG A 46 5.07 -9.97 6.32
C ARG A 46 5.72 -9.26 7.52
N PRO A 47 6.70 -9.81 8.25
CA PRO A 47 7.30 -9.15 9.42
C PRO A 47 7.99 -7.82 9.07
N PHE A 48 8.40 -7.63 7.82
CA PHE A 48 9.09 -6.42 7.38
C PHE A 48 8.14 -5.30 6.93
N VAL A 49 6.89 -5.64 6.59
CA VAL A 49 5.94 -4.72 5.96
C VAL A 49 4.71 -4.45 6.83
N GLN A 50 4.30 -5.41 7.64
CA GLN A 50 3.14 -5.30 8.51
C GLN A 50 3.55 -5.04 9.96
N VAL A 51 2.79 -4.20 10.65
CA VAL A 51 2.88 -4.05 12.10
C VAL A 51 1.99 -5.11 12.75
N SER A 52 2.59 -6.06 13.48
CA SER A 52 1.88 -7.09 14.24
C SER A 52 1.81 -6.81 15.74
N GLU A 53 2.71 -5.97 16.25
CA GLU A 53 2.84 -5.62 17.66
C GLU A 53 2.89 -4.10 17.83
N PRO A 54 2.51 -3.55 19.00
CA PRO A 54 2.65 -2.13 19.29
C PRO A 54 4.07 -1.63 19.03
N GLN A 55 4.18 -0.49 18.34
CA GLN A 55 5.46 0.12 18.02
C GLN A 55 5.82 1.20 19.05
N PRO A 56 7.11 1.42 19.35
CA PRO A 56 7.56 2.39 20.35
C PRO A 56 7.30 3.85 19.97
N GLY A 57 6.88 4.12 18.72
CA GLY A 57 6.50 5.44 18.25
C GLY A 57 6.24 5.49 16.75
N LEU A 58 5.87 6.67 16.28
CA LEU A 58 5.50 6.92 14.88
C LEU A 58 6.67 6.64 13.90
N LEU A 59 7.90 6.97 14.28
CA LEU A 59 9.06 6.74 13.41
C LEU A 59 9.30 5.24 13.17
N ALA A 60 9.17 4.41 14.22
CA ALA A 60 9.28 2.96 14.10
C ALA A 60 8.15 2.36 13.25
N PHE A 61 6.96 2.96 13.28
CA PHE A 61 5.86 2.60 12.38
C PHE A 61 6.21 2.89 10.91
N PHE A 62 6.82 4.05 10.62
CA PHE A 62 7.19 4.43 9.26
C PHE A 62 8.28 3.54 8.63
N GLU A 63 9.11 2.86 9.42
CA GLU A 63 10.11 1.91 8.89
C GLU A 63 9.47 0.79 8.03
N LYS A 64 8.20 0.45 8.28
CA LYS A 64 7.44 -0.55 7.52
C LYS A 64 7.08 -0.10 6.10
N PHE A 65 7.10 1.19 5.81
CA PHE A 65 6.78 1.72 4.49
C PHE A 65 7.92 1.52 3.49
N LYS A 66 9.16 1.33 3.97
CA LYS A 66 10.35 1.16 3.13
C LYS A 66 10.13 0.19 1.96
N TRP A 67 9.50 -0.95 2.24
CA TRP A 67 9.28 -1.99 1.23
C TRP A 67 8.03 -1.75 0.37
N GLN A 68 7.06 -1.01 0.89
CA GLN A 68 5.84 -0.65 0.17
C GLN A 68 6.14 0.42 -0.89
N THR A 69 6.89 1.46 -0.52
CA THR A 69 7.31 2.50 -1.47
C THR A 69 8.50 2.08 -2.32
N GLY A 70 9.37 1.20 -1.81
CA GLY A 70 10.54 0.71 -2.56
C GLY A 70 10.19 -0.05 -3.84
N VAL A 71 9.00 -0.66 -3.93
CA VAL A 71 8.54 -1.36 -5.13
C VAL A 71 7.85 -0.46 -6.17
N LEU A 72 7.64 0.82 -5.85
CA LEU A 72 7.08 1.81 -6.77
C LEU A 72 8.17 2.33 -7.70
N VAL A 73 8.53 1.49 -8.67
CA VAL A 73 9.71 1.68 -9.55
C VAL A 73 9.41 2.44 -10.83
N ASP A 74 8.13 2.56 -11.21
CA ASP A 74 7.65 3.29 -12.36
C ASP A 74 6.16 3.67 -12.17
N GLU A 75 5.63 4.49 -13.09
CA GLU A 75 4.23 4.95 -13.07
C GLU A 75 3.23 3.78 -13.20
N ALA A 76 3.61 2.69 -13.89
CA ALA A 76 2.75 1.51 -14.01
C ALA A 76 2.60 0.76 -12.69
N ALA A 77 3.66 0.69 -11.87
CA ALA A 77 3.60 0.17 -10.51
C ALA A 77 2.69 1.04 -9.62
N CYS A 78 2.81 2.37 -9.70
CA CYS A 78 1.92 3.31 -8.99
C CYS A 78 0.45 3.11 -9.39
N TYR A 79 0.18 3.04 -10.70
CA TYR A 79 -1.17 2.79 -11.23
C TYR A 79 -1.74 1.46 -10.74
N ARG A 80 -0.95 0.38 -10.78
CA ARG A 80 -1.37 -0.94 -10.28
C ARG A 80 -1.80 -0.86 -8.82
N VAL A 81 -0.99 -0.23 -7.96
CA VAL A 81 -1.30 -0.10 -6.53
C VAL A 81 -2.56 0.74 -6.31
N ALA A 82 -2.74 1.83 -7.07
CA ALA A 82 -3.96 2.64 -7.01
C ALA A 82 -5.21 1.83 -7.40
N TYR A 83 -5.12 1.06 -8.48
CA TYR A 83 -6.20 0.20 -8.96
C TYR A 83 -6.56 -0.88 -7.92
N GLU A 84 -5.55 -1.57 -7.37
CA GLU A 84 -5.73 -2.60 -6.36
C GLU A 84 -6.35 -2.06 -5.06
N ASN A 85 -6.07 -0.81 -4.69
CA ASN A 85 -6.69 -0.16 -3.54
C ASN A 85 -8.21 -0.01 -3.69
N VAL A 86 -8.69 0.34 -4.89
CA VAL A 86 -10.13 0.45 -5.18
C VAL A 86 -10.77 -0.95 -5.23
N GLU A 87 -10.06 -1.94 -5.78
CA GLU A 87 -10.49 -3.34 -5.76
C GLU A 87 -10.64 -3.87 -4.33
N ASP A 88 -9.67 -3.58 -3.45
CA ASP A 88 -9.71 -3.99 -2.04
C ASP A 88 -10.87 -3.33 -1.30
N ALA A 89 -11.06 -2.01 -1.45
CA ALA A 89 -12.19 -1.30 -0.84
C ALA A 89 -13.55 -1.89 -1.26
N LYS A 90 -13.70 -2.26 -2.53
CA LYS A 90 -14.91 -2.94 -3.03
C LYS A 90 -15.09 -4.32 -2.40
N ASN A 91 -14.03 -5.12 -2.29
CA ASN A 91 -14.07 -6.46 -1.71
C ASN A 91 -14.34 -6.43 -0.19
N GLU A 92 -13.93 -5.35 0.47
CA GLU A 92 -14.24 -5.06 1.88
C GLU A 92 -15.69 -4.59 2.09
N GLY A 93 -16.42 -4.30 1.00
CA GLY A 93 -17.81 -3.84 1.05
C GLY A 93 -17.96 -2.35 1.39
N ILE A 94 -16.94 -1.54 1.10
CA ILE A 94 -16.98 -0.09 1.32
C ILE A 94 -17.69 0.58 0.14
N ASP A 95 -18.69 1.40 0.44
CA ASP A 95 -19.50 2.09 -0.58
C ASP A 95 -18.83 3.36 -1.09
N TYR A 96 -18.00 4.01 -0.26
CA TYR A 96 -17.28 5.24 -0.61
C TYR A 96 -15.93 5.34 0.09
N ILE A 97 -14.92 5.76 -0.66
CA ILE A 97 -13.56 5.99 -0.14
C ILE A 97 -13.02 7.35 -0.55
N GLU A 98 -12.26 7.97 0.36
CA GLU A 98 -11.30 9.02 0.05
C GLU A 98 -9.88 8.46 0.24
N LEU A 99 -9.25 8.08 -0.88
CA LEU A 99 -7.86 7.66 -0.89
C LEU A 99 -6.97 8.90 -0.84
N ARG A 100 -6.06 8.92 0.13
CA ARG A 100 -4.97 9.90 0.20
C ARG A 100 -3.64 9.21 -0.08
N PHE A 101 -2.71 9.94 -0.66
CA PHE A 101 -1.37 9.48 -0.95
C PHE A 101 -0.39 10.65 -0.96
N SER A 102 0.89 10.37 -0.77
CA SER A 102 1.95 11.35 -0.89
C SER A 102 2.79 11.06 -2.14
N PRO A 103 2.61 11.79 -3.25
CA PRO A 103 3.35 11.54 -4.49
C PRO A 103 4.87 11.63 -4.29
N TRP A 104 5.32 12.55 -3.44
CA TRP A 104 6.73 12.70 -3.09
C TRP A 104 7.28 11.49 -2.35
N PHE A 105 6.50 10.92 -1.43
CA PHE A 105 6.91 9.76 -0.66
C PHE A 105 6.94 8.48 -1.53
N MET A 106 5.97 8.33 -2.43
CA MET A 106 5.96 7.26 -3.42
C MET A 106 7.13 7.36 -4.41
N ALA A 107 7.50 8.58 -4.82
CA ALA A 107 8.55 8.82 -5.78
C ALA A 107 9.98 8.69 -5.21
N GLU A 108 10.17 8.92 -3.91
CA GLU A 108 11.48 9.10 -3.27
C GLU A 108 12.43 7.92 -3.51
N ALA A 109 11.96 6.69 -3.34
CA ALA A 109 12.81 5.50 -3.36
C ALA A 109 13.46 5.22 -4.73
N ASN A 110 12.75 5.55 -5.81
CA ASN A 110 13.18 5.25 -7.18
C ASN A 110 13.38 6.50 -8.05
N GLY A 111 13.28 7.70 -7.46
CA GLY A 111 13.52 8.97 -8.15
C GLY A 111 12.48 9.27 -9.25
N LEU A 112 11.22 8.86 -9.05
CA LEU A 112 10.15 9.15 -10.00
C LEU A 112 9.83 10.65 -10.05
N ASN A 113 9.20 11.09 -11.13
CA ASN A 113 8.61 12.43 -11.19
C ASN A 113 7.31 12.43 -10.36
N PRO A 114 7.19 13.22 -9.27
CA PRO A 114 5.98 13.24 -8.45
C PRO A 114 4.72 13.65 -9.22
N ALA A 115 4.85 14.43 -10.30
CA ALA A 115 3.71 14.76 -11.16
C ALA A 115 3.19 13.52 -11.92
N GLY A 116 4.08 12.69 -12.45
CA GLY A 116 3.71 11.43 -13.12
C GLY A 116 3.13 10.38 -12.16
N VAL A 117 3.46 10.46 -10.86
CA VAL A 117 2.81 9.64 -9.83
C VAL A 117 1.35 10.07 -9.56
N VAL A 118 1.00 11.32 -9.85
CA VAL A 118 -0.38 11.85 -9.67
C VAL A 118 -1.29 11.54 -10.85
N GLU A 119 -0.73 11.47 -12.07
CA GLU A 119 -1.46 11.25 -13.34
C GLU A 119 -1.95 9.80 -13.50
#